data_AF-A0A818XE83-F1
#
_entry.id   AF-A0A818XE83-F1
#
_cell.length_a   1.000
_cell.length_b   1.000
_cell.length_c   1.000
_cell.angle_alpha   90.00
_cell.angle_beta   90.00
_cell.angle_gamma   90.00
#
_symmetry.space_group_name_H-M   'P 1'
#
loop_
_entity.id
_entity.type
_entity.pdbx_description
1 polymer ?
#
loop_
_entity_poly.entity_id
_entity_poly.type
_entity_poly.pdbx_seq_one_letter_code
_entity_poly.pdbx_strand_id
1 'polypeptide(L)'
;MDVFLLQPTAHCHAPQPDRVLAIQLKNEIEARAVTIDESISSIIHSALRTYPLSAAGELSKNAALMLMIRRQHTVETVDADGCLPEKLRKTEDEYFRLNVKKLIALAFVPVDEITTGFDLIVNQFADDADDLLDYFEKTWIGEPKRRGTSRKKPQF
;
A
#
# COMPACT_ATOMS: atom_id res chain seq x y z
N MET A 1 36.46 -25.67 -14.83
CA MET A 1 35.62 -24.49 -15.08
C MET A 1 34.41 -24.97 -15.83
N ASP A 2 33.37 -25.35 -15.10
CA ASP A 2 32.15 -25.91 -15.68
C ASP A 2 31.21 -24.78 -16.09
N VAL A 3 30.97 -24.70 -17.40
CA VAL A 3 30.02 -23.78 -18.00
C VAL A 3 28.61 -24.31 -17.72
N PHE A 4 27.90 -23.67 -16.80
CA PHE A 4 26.47 -23.91 -16.57
C PHE A 4 25.68 -23.46 -17.79
N LEU A 5 25.51 -24.35 -18.77
CA LEU A 5 24.53 -24.17 -19.84
C LEU A 5 23.14 -24.38 -19.23
N LEU A 6 22.48 -23.28 -18.85
CA LEU A 6 21.05 -23.24 -18.55
C LEU A 6 20.29 -23.86 -19.73
N GLN A 7 19.70 -25.04 -19.52
CA GLN A 7 18.79 -25.58 -20.52
C GLN A 7 17.54 -24.70 -20.58
N PRO A 8 17.13 -24.25 -21.79
CA PRO A 8 15.88 -23.52 -21.95
C PRO A 8 14.72 -24.38 -21.44
N THR A 9 13.95 -23.87 -20.48
CA THR A 9 12.72 -24.54 -20.07
C THR A 9 11.72 -24.50 -21.22
N ALA A 10 11.30 -25.68 -21.68
CA ALA A 10 10.30 -25.84 -22.72
C ALA A 10 8.90 -25.48 -22.17
N HIS A 11 8.63 -24.18 -22.05
CA HIS A 11 7.30 -23.64 -21.76
C HIS A 11 6.70 -22.96 -22.99
N CYS A 12 6.64 -23.70 -24.10
CA CYS A 12 5.89 -23.31 -25.29
C CYS A 12 4.51 -23.99 -25.25
N HIS A 13 3.57 -23.45 -24.49
CA HIS A 13 2.16 -23.75 -24.74
C HIS A 13 1.70 -22.97 -25.95
N ALA A 14 0.90 -23.59 -26.81
CA ALA A 14 0.20 -22.86 -27.86
C ALA A 14 -0.63 -21.73 -27.20
N PRO A 15 -0.70 -20.54 -27.80
CA PRO A 15 -1.50 -19.44 -27.26
C PRO A 15 -2.95 -19.91 -27.13
N GLN A 16 -3.53 -19.77 -25.94
CA GLN A 16 -4.95 -20.06 -25.69
C GLN A 16 -5.77 -18.89 -26.24
N PRO A 17 -6.47 -19.04 -27.38
CA PRO A 17 -7.15 -17.93 -28.04
C PRO A 17 -8.26 -17.33 -27.15
N ASP A 18 -8.96 -18.18 -26.39
CA ASP A 18 -10.02 -17.76 -25.48
C ASP A 18 -9.51 -16.83 -24.35
N ARG A 19 -8.29 -17.08 -23.87
CA ARG A 19 -7.64 -16.24 -22.86
C ARG A 19 -7.23 -14.88 -23.42
N VAL A 20 -6.83 -14.82 -24.69
CA VAL A 20 -6.53 -13.55 -25.36
C VAL A 20 -7.79 -12.69 -25.45
N LEU A 21 -8.93 -13.28 -25.78
CA LEU A 21 -10.22 -12.59 -25.83
C LEU A 21 -10.62 -12.04 -24.45
N ALA A 22 -10.45 -12.81 -23.38
CA ALA A 22 -10.72 -12.35 -22.02
C ALA A 22 -9.85 -11.14 -21.62
N ILE A 23 -8.56 -11.16 -21.99
CA ILE A 23 -7.64 -10.05 -21.75
C ILE A 23 -8.05 -8.80 -22.54
N GLN A 24 -8.42 -8.97 -23.82
CA GLN A 24 -8.87 -7.86 -24.66
C GLN A 24 -10.13 -7.21 -24.10
N LEU A 25 -11.12 -8.00 -23.67
CA LEU A 25 -12.34 -7.49 -23.05
C LEU A 25 -12.03 -6.73 -21.76
N LYS A 26 -11.12 -7.25 -20.94
CA LYS A 26 -10.70 -6.58 -19.70
C LYS A 26 -10.10 -5.20 -20.00
N ASN A 27 -9.20 -5.12 -20.98
CA ASN A 27 -8.56 -3.87 -21.39
C ASN A 27 -9.57 -2.87 -21.96
N GLU A 28 -10.58 -3.34 -22.70
CA GLU A 28 -11.67 -2.51 -23.21
C GLU A 28 -12.51 -1.93 -22.06
N ILE A 29 -12.88 -2.75 -21.07
CA ILE A 29 -13.60 -2.32 -19.88
C ILE A 29 -12.78 -1.27 -19.09
N GLU A 30 -11.47 -1.50 -18.92
CA GLU A 30 -10.56 -0.55 -18.26
C GLU A 30 -10.50 0.77 -19.03
N ALA A 31 -10.33 0.74 -20.36
CA ALA A 31 -10.30 1.94 -21.18
C ALA A 31 -11.60 2.74 -21.10
N ARG A 32 -12.76 2.07 -21.16
CA ARG A 32 -14.07 2.74 -21.05
C ARG A 32 -14.30 3.36 -19.68
N ALA A 33 -13.92 2.67 -18.61
CA ALA A 33 -14.03 3.15 -17.23
C ALA A 33 -13.23 4.44 -16.98
N VAL A 34 -12.14 4.67 -17.71
CA VAL A 34 -11.34 5.90 -17.60
C VAL A 34 -11.97 7.07 -18.35
N THR A 35 -12.65 6.80 -19.47
CA THR A 35 -13.08 7.86 -20.41
C THR A 35 -14.55 8.28 -20.28
N ILE A 36 -15.42 7.42 -19.73
CA ILE A 36 -16.88 7.58 -19.83
C ILE A 36 -17.52 7.54 -18.44
N ASP A 37 -18.34 8.54 -18.13
CA ASP A 37 -19.17 8.62 -16.90
C ASP A 37 -20.44 7.73 -17.02
N GLU A 38 -20.24 6.47 -17.40
CA GLU A 38 -21.31 5.47 -17.47
C GLU A 38 -21.40 4.68 -16.16
N SER A 39 -22.61 4.20 -15.83
CA SER A 39 -22.76 3.29 -14.69
C SER A 39 -21.97 1.98 -14.92
N ILE A 40 -21.32 1.50 -13.87
CA ILE A 40 -20.48 0.27 -13.88
C ILE A 40 -21.21 -0.92 -14.50
N SER A 41 -22.50 -1.08 -14.16
CA SER A 41 -23.35 -2.14 -14.69
C SER A 41 -23.56 -2.01 -16.20
N SER A 42 -23.76 -0.79 -16.72
CA SER A 42 -23.89 -0.52 -18.16
C SER A 42 -22.63 -0.94 -18.92
N ILE A 43 -21.47 -0.56 -18.41
CA ILE A 43 -20.17 -0.88 -19.02
C ILE A 43 -20.00 -2.41 -19.14
N ILE A 44 -20.25 -3.13 -18.03
CA ILE A 44 -20.12 -4.59 -18.01
C ILE A 44 -21.14 -5.25 -18.94
N HIS A 45 -22.41 -4.85 -18.89
CA HIS A 45 -23.46 -5.46 -19.73
C HIS A 45 -23.24 -5.21 -21.22
N SER A 46 -22.78 -4.00 -21.59
CA SER A 46 -22.42 -3.66 -22.97
C SER A 46 -21.25 -4.50 -23.47
N ALA A 47 -20.18 -4.61 -22.68
CA ALA A 47 -18.99 -5.38 -23.02
C ALA A 47 -19.28 -6.90 -23.12
N LEU A 48 -20.09 -7.45 -22.20
CA LEU A 48 -20.44 -8.87 -22.23
C LEU A 48 -21.35 -9.26 -23.41
N ARG A 49 -22.10 -8.32 -23.98
CA ARG A 49 -23.01 -8.60 -25.12
C ARG A 49 -22.26 -9.00 -26.39
N THR A 50 -21.04 -8.50 -26.57
CA THR A 50 -20.19 -8.77 -27.73
C THR A 50 -19.19 -9.90 -27.47
N TYR A 51 -19.12 -10.42 -26.24
CA TYR A 51 -18.16 -11.44 -25.85
C TYR A 51 -18.63 -12.86 -26.26
N PRO A 52 -17.77 -13.67 -26.90
CA PRO A 52 -18.18 -14.99 -27.38
C PRO A 52 -18.39 -15.98 -26.24
N LEU A 53 -19.50 -16.73 -26.30
CA LEU A 53 -19.87 -17.76 -25.32
C LEU A 53 -18.81 -18.86 -25.19
N SER A 54 -18.07 -19.15 -26.27
CA SER A 54 -16.99 -20.14 -26.27
C SER A 54 -15.84 -19.77 -25.32
N ALA A 55 -15.60 -18.47 -25.10
CA ALA A 55 -14.54 -17.96 -24.25
C ALA A 55 -15.04 -17.55 -22.85
N ALA A 56 -16.32 -17.80 -22.52
CA ALA A 56 -16.94 -17.41 -21.24
C ALA A 56 -16.25 -18.03 -20.02
N GLY A 57 -15.67 -19.22 -20.17
CA GLY A 57 -14.97 -19.92 -19.09
C GLY A 57 -13.69 -19.22 -18.61
N GLU A 58 -13.06 -18.40 -19.46
CA GLU A 58 -11.82 -17.67 -19.15
C GLU A 58 -12.09 -16.30 -18.49
N LEU A 59 -13.37 -15.89 -18.39
CA LEU A 59 -13.72 -14.58 -17.88
C LEU A 59 -13.66 -14.52 -16.34
N SER A 60 -13.11 -13.42 -15.82
CA SER A 60 -13.22 -13.10 -14.40
C SER A 60 -14.68 -12.87 -14.00
N LYS A 61 -15.05 -13.27 -12.78
CA LYS A 61 -16.41 -13.09 -12.25
C LYS A 61 -16.84 -11.63 -12.28
N ASN A 62 -18.12 -11.35 -12.54
CA ASN A 62 -18.67 -9.98 -12.59
C ASN A 62 -18.33 -9.13 -11.36
N ALA A 63 -18.30 -9.73 -10.16
CA ALA A 63 -17.89 -9.03 -8.94
C ALA A 63 -16.44 -8.52 -8.99
N ALA A 64 -15.53 -9.29 -9.57
CA ALA A 64 -14.14 -8.88 -9.74
C ALA A 64 -14.01 -7.77 -10.81
N LEU A 65 -14.79 -7.83 -11.89
CA LEU A 65 -14.85 -6.75 -12.89
C LEU A 65 -15.41 -5.46 -12.29
N MET A 66 -16.48 -5.56 -11.48
CA MET A 66 -17.02 -4.39 -10.76
C MET A 66 -16.00 -3.78 -9.81
N LEU A 67 -15.27 -4.60 -9.05
CA LEU A 67 -14.22 -4.11 -8.15
C LEU A 67 -13.07 -3.43 -8.92
N MET A 68 -12.71 -3.96 -10.08
CA MET A 68 -11.70 -3.36 -10.96
C MET A 68 -12.14 -1.96 -11.43
N ILE A 69 -13.36 -1.82 -11.93
CA ILE A 69 -13.91 -0.53 -12.37
C ILE A 69 -14.01 0.45 -11.20
N ARG A 70 -14.51 -0.01 -10.04
CA ARG A 70 -14.56 0.83 -8.82
C ARG A 70 -13.19 1.34 -8.43
N ARG A 71 -12.16 0.49 -8.48
CA ARG A 71 -10.78 0.89 -8.19
C ARG A 71 -10.34 2.02 -9.11
N GLN A 72 -10.56 1.88 -10.42
CA GLN A 72 -10.23 2.92 -11.41
C GLN A 72 -10.98 4.24 -11.13
N HIS A 73 -12.28 4.18 -10.81
CA HIS A 73 -13.07 5.38 -10.49
C HIS A 73 -12.69 6.01 -9.14
N THR A 74 -12.14 5.23 -8.21
CA THR A 74 -11.65 5.72 -6.91
C THR A 74 -10.18 6.15 -6.93
N VAL A 75 -9.45 5.89 -8.01
CA VAL A 75 -8.12 6.50 -8.21
C VAL A 75 -8.39 7.97 -8.50
N GLU A 76 -8.52 8.74 -7.43
CA GLU A 76 -8.37 10.17 -7.54
C GLU A 76 -7.01 10.44 -8.12
N THR A 77 -7.02 11.10 -9.27
CA THR A 77 -5.82 11.55 -9.95
C THR A 77 -5.05 12.40 -8.94
N VAL A 78 -3.82 11.96 -8.67
CA VAL A 78 -2.78 12.78 -8.05
C VAL A 78 -2.89 14.20 -8.63
N ASP A 79 -2.86 15.22 -7.77
CA ASP A 79 -3.01 16.61 -8.20
C ASP A 79 -1.97 16.96 -9.28
N ALA A 80 -2.20 18.05 -10.03
CA ALA A 80 -1.33 18.46 -11.15
C ALA A 80 0.18 18.56 -10.77
N ASP A 81 0.48 18.72 -9.48
CA ASP A 81 1.83 18.81 -8.91
C ASP A 81 2.44 17.44 -8.53
N GLY A 82 1.75 16.32 -8.78
CA GLY A 82 2.19 15.00 -8.33
C GLY A 82 1.90 14.73 -6.84
N CYS A 83 1.10 15.58 -6.19
CA CYS A 83 0.73 15.46 -4.78
C CYS A 83 -0.55 14.63 -4.58
N LEU A 84 -0.68 14.02 -3.40
CA LEU A 84 -1.93 13.35 -3.02
C LEU A 84 -3.09 14.35 -3.02
N PRO A 85 -4.29 13.94 -3.49
CA PRO A 85 -5.49 14.79 -3.51
C PRO A 85 -5.77 15.42 -2.15
N GLU A 86 -6.21 16.68 -2.14
CA GLU A 86 -6.40 17.49 -0.93
C GLU A 86 -7.25 16.80 0.16
N LYS A 87 -8.32 16.08 -0.20
CA LYS A 87 -9.14 15.37 0.81
C LYS A 87 -8.46 14.13 1.41
N LEU A 88 -7.41 13.62 0.76
CA LEU A 88 -6.54 12.54 1.25
C LEU A 88 -5.29 13.09 1.95
N ARG A 89 -4.95 14.36 1.73
CA ARG A 89 -4.02 15.11 2.59
C ARG A 89 -4.71 15.33 3.92
N LYS A 90 -4.63 14.34 4.82
CA LYS A 90 -4.84 14.58 6.25
C LYS A 90 -3.75 15.55 6.72
N THR A 91 -4.11 16.83 6.73
CA THR A 91 -3.30 18.01 7.08
C THR A 91 -3.27 18.28 8.57
N GLU A 92 -3.87 17.43 9.41
CA GLU A 92 -4.16 17.86 10.78
C GLU A 92 -2.92 18.00 11.67
N ASP A 93 -1.80 17.32 11.39
CA ASP A 93 -0.52 17.72 11.98
C ASP A 93 0.70 17.12 11.23
N GLU A 94 1.30 17.94 10.35
CA GLU A 94 2.55 17.57 9.67
C GLU A 94 3.71 17.33 10.66
N TYR A 95 3.75 18.06 11.78
CA TYR A 95 4.77 17.90 12.82
C TYR A 95 4.59 16.57 13.55
N PHE A 96 3.36 16.21 13.93
CA PHE A 96 3.07 14.90 14.52
C PHE A 96 3.53 13.76 13.59
N ARG A 97 3.15 13.82 12.30
CA ARG A 97 3.57 12.81 11.31
C ARG A 97 5.08 12.72 11.18
N LEU A 98 5.77 13.86 11.17
CA LEU A 98 7.23 13.91 11.12
C LEU A 98 7.84 13.30 12.38
N ASN A 99 7.31 13.61 13.56
CA ASN A 99 7.82 13.10 14.82
C ASN A 99 7.58 11.59 14.99
N VAL A 100 6.45 11.06 14.52
CA VAL A 100 6.21 9.60 14.43
C VAL A 100 7.23 8.94 13.50
N LYS A 101 7.57 9.55 12.37
CA LYS A 101 8.64 9.03 11.49
C LYS A 101 10.01 9.04 12.18
N LYS A 102 10.30 10.05 13.00
CA LYS A 102 11.54 10.08 13.80
C LYS A 102 11.57 8.94 14.82
N LEU A 103 10.45 8.62 15.47
CA LEU A 103 10.37 7.45 16.37
C LEU A 103 10.72 6.15 15.64
N ILE A 104 10.21 5.95 14.42
CA ILE A 104 10.56 4.77 13.59
C ILE A 104 12.05 4.79 13.23
N ALA A 105 12.61 5.97 12.95
CA ALA A 105 14.02 6.11 12.60
C ALA A 105 14.99 5.74 13.74
N LEU A 106 14.52 5.71 15.00
CA LEU A 106 15.32 5.22 16.14
C LEU A 106 15.80 3.78 15.95
N ALA A 107 15.10 2.98 15.15
CA ALA A 107 15.53 1.61 14.82
C ALA A 107 16.90 1.54 14.11
N PHE A 108 17.38 2.65 13.54
CA PHE A 108 18.67 2.75 12.87
C PHE A 108 19.74 3.42 13.71
N VAL A 109 19.39 3.93 14.90
CA VAL A 109 20.34 4.56 15.82
C VAL A 109 21.10 3.48 16.60
N PRO A 110 22.42 3.65 16.83
CA PRO A 110 23.19 2.74 17.67
C PRO A 110 22.56 2.55 19.06
N VAL A 111 22.61 1.32 19.59
CA VAL A 111 21.89 0.94 20.82
C VAL A 111 22.25 1.81 22.02
N ASP A 112 23.50 2.27 22.11
CA ASP A 112 24.01 3.16 23.14
C ASP A 112 23.48 4.60 23.03
N GLU A 113 23.03 5.03 21.85
CA GLU A 113 22.50 6.37 21.58
C GLU A 113 20.96 6.41 21.51
N ILE A 114 20.28 5.25 21.41
CA ILE A 114 18.81 5.16 21.29
C ILE A 114 18.09 5.95 22.39
N THR A 115 18.58 5.88 23.64
CA THR A 115 17.96 6.58 24.77
C THR A 115 18.00 8.09 24.58
N THR A 116 19.16 8.63 24.21
CA THR A 116 19.34 10.06 23.95
C THR A 116 18.51 10.51 22.75
N GLY A 117 18.47 9.71 21.69
CA GLY A 117 17.63 9.98 20.53
C GLY A 117 16.14 10.02 20.86
N PHE A 118 15.67 9.08 21.69
CA PHE A 118 14.28 9.04 22.15
C PHE A 118 13.93 10.28 22.98
N ASP A 119 14.74 10.62 23.98
CA ASP A 119 14.51 11.78 24.84
C ASP A 119 14.46 13.11 24.02
N LEU A 120 15.28 13.23 22.98
CA LEU A 120 15.25 14.38 22.06
C LEU A 120 13.96 14.47 21.24
N ILE A 121 13.37 13.34 20.88
CA ILE A 121 12.14 13.26 20.07
C ILE A 121 10.90 13.50 20.94
N VAL A 122 10.85 12.96 22.16
CA VAL A 122 9.75 13.13 23.12
C VAL A 122 9.43 14.61 23.34
N ASN A 123 10.46 15.44 23.52
CA ASN A 123 10.31 16.89 23.72
C ASN A 123 9.72 17.67 22.52
N GLN A 124 9.49 17.00 21.38
CA GLN A 124 8.93 17.62 20.16
C GLN A 124 7.45 17.27 19.95
N PHE A 125 6.90 16.34 20.73
CA PHE A 125 5.48 15.99 20.68
C PHE A 125 4.63 16.97 21.50
N ALA A 126 3.36 17.11 21.13
CA ALA A 126 2.36 17.78 21.95
C ALA A 126 1.88 16.86 23.08
N ASP A 127 1.26 17.45 24.12
CA ASP A 127 0.82 16.76 25.34
C ASP A 127 -0.22 15.63 25.10
N ASP A 128 -0.85 15.57 23.92
CA ASP A 128 -1.83 14.54 23.57
C ASP A 128 -1.19 13.22 23.08
N ALA A 129 0.12 13.17 22.92
CA ALA A 129 0.86 12.00 22.45
C ALA A 129 1.39 11.09 23.57
N ASP A 130 1.12 11.40 24.84
CA ASP A 130 1.66 10.69 26.01
C ASP A 130 1.44 9.17 25.95
N ASP A 131 0.24 8.72 25.57
CA ASP A 131 -0.09 7.29 25.47
C ASP A 131 0.79 6.55 24.44
N LEU A 132 1.09 7.21 23.32
CA LEU A 132 1.96 6.67 22.28
C LEU A 132 3.42 6.60 22.75
N LEU A 133 3.87 7.65 23.42
CA LEU A 133 5.24 7.76 23.92
C LEU A 133 5.50 6.78 25.07
N ASP A 134 4.56 6.62 26.01
CA ASP A 134 4.63 5.64 27.10
C ASP A 134 4.69 4.21 26.55
N TYR A 135 3.85 3.90 25.55
CA TYR A 135 3.92 2.61 24.87
C TYR A 135 5.29 2.38 24.22
N PHE A 136 5.83 3.38 23.52
CA PHE A 136 7.12 3.25 22.84
C PHE A 136 8.27 3.07 23.83
N GLU A 137 8.28 3.89 24.88
CA GLU A 137 9.28 3.85 25.93
C GLU A 137 9.27 2.50 26.64
N LYS A 138 8.10 1.99 27.01
CA LYS A 138 7.96 0.71 27.70
C LYS A 138 8.30 -0.49 26.82
N THR A 139 7.94 -0.43 25.55
CA THR A 139 8.08 -1.56 24.62
C THR A 139 9.53 -1.73 24.16
N TRP A 140 10.21 -0.63 23.81
CA TRP A 140 11.50 -0.71 23.10
C TRP A 140 12.68 0.00 23.81
N ILE A 141 12.43 0.99 24.66
CA ILE A 141 13.51 1.79 25.29
C ILE A 141 13.84 1.31 26.71
N GLY A 142 12.80 1.05 27.50
CA GLY A 142 12.86 0.78 28.93
C GLY A 142 12.57 2.03 29.77
N GLU A 143 11.60 1.90 30.68
CA GLU A 143 11.17 2.98 31.58
C GLU A 143 12.31 3.40 32.55
N PRO A 144 12.46 4.71 32.84
CA PRO A 144 13.32 5.18 33.91
C PRO A 144 12.90 4.58 35.26
N LYS A 145 13.86 4.13 36.07
CA LYS A 145 13.54 3.72 37.45
C LYS A 145 13.23 4.97 38.28
N ARG A 146 12.22 4.87 39.15
CA ARG A 146 11.86 5.93 40.12
C ARG A 146 13.00 6.35 41.05
N ARG A 147 14.07 5.55 41.17
CA ARG A 147 15.25 5.85 41.98
C ARG A 147 16.50 5.27 41.29
N GLY A 148 17.45 6.14 40.93
CA GLY A 148 18.71 5.79 40.27
C GLY A 148 18.75 6.15 38.77
N THR A 149 19.94 6.08 38.18
CA THR A 149 20.21 6.43 36.76
C THR A 149 19.92 5.29 35.77
N SER A 150 19.54 4.11 36.25
CA SER A 150 19.33 2.93 35.41
C SER A 150 17.87 2.81 34.94
N ARG A 151 17.66 2.39 33.69
CA ARG A 151 16.34 2.07 33.12
C ARG A 151 15.93 0.62 33.42
N LYS A 152 14.63 0.32 33.39
CA LYS A 152 14.11 -1.06 33.34
C LYS A 152 14.43 -1.66 31.97
N LYS A 153 14.49 -2.99 31.89
CA LYS A 153 14.61 -3.63 30.58
C LYS A 153 13.33 -3.38 29.78
N PRO A 154 13.42 -3.12 28.46
CA PRO A 154 12.26 -3.08 27.59
C PRO A 154 11.54 -4.43 27.59
N GLN A 155 10.29 -4.43 27.14
CA GLN A 155 9.52 -5.68 27.04
C GLN A 155 10.05 -6.64 25.97
N PHE A 156 10.72 -6.09 24.94
CA PHE A 156 11.30 -6.83 23.82
C PHE A 156 12.75 -6.47 23.60
#